data_AF-A0A660WL20-F1
#
_entry.id   AF-A0A660WL20-F1
#
_cell.length_a   1.000
_cell.length_b   1.000
_cell.length_c   1.000
_cell.angle_alpha   90.00
_cell.angle_beta   90.00
_cell.angle_gamma   90.00
#
_symmetry.space_group_name_H-M   'P 1'
#
loop_
_entity.id
_entity.type
_entity.pdbx_description
1 polymer ?
#
loop_
_entity_poly.entity_id
_entity_poly.type
_entity_poly.pdbx_seq_one_letter_code
_entity_poly.pdbx_strand_id
1 'polypeptide(L)'
;MEKIKNFYNSLPQKKKIIFWVSIFFIIFSFLEIGIWKKTRRKILTEKFFLKKLKSPNPQERKLAIYGVGVKKIKEAVPVLEEIIEKEKDPQLKRVAAYSLGRIDNDKLIKYLSSQNKEVRDIALETLVKLDKKNIDYLLENFGDFGKDIKFGILSYVEKYSKSSYQDKLMDIVEDREENIGIRKKALSIIGKIGNKNLVERLWDLYYSEEDENMKEEIKNVIKKIKGGENV
;
A
#
# COMPACT_ATOMS: atom_id res chain seq x y z
N MET A 1 37.80 28.55 -31.86
CA MET A 1 38.75 29.12 -30.86
C MET A 1 39.66 30.17 -31.49
N GLU A 2 40.32 29.88 -32.61
CA GLU A 2 41.29 30.76 -33.27
C GLU A 2 40.74 32.14 -33.68
N LYS A 3 39.51 32.18 -34.23
CA LYS A 3 38.82 33.44 -34.58
C LYS A 3 38.55 34.36 -33.37
N ILE A 4 38.23 33.81 -32.19
CA ILE A 4 37.98 34.58 -30.97
C ILE A 4 39.29 35.13 -30.40
N LYS A 5 40.36 34.32 -30.43
CA LYS A 5 41.69 34.72 -29.98
C LYS A 5 42.26 35.85 -30.83
N ASN A 6 42.11 35.76 -32.15
CA ASN A 6 42.55 36.80 -33.08
C ASN A 6 41.75 38.10 -32.91
N PHE A 7 40.43 38.01 -32.69
CA PHE A 7 39.58 39.16 -32.37
C PHE A 7 39.94 39.81 -31.03
N TYR A 8 40.20 39.04 -29.97
CA TYR A 8 40.60 39.60 -28.67
C TYR A 8 41.95 40.32 -28.76
N ASN A 9 42.91 39.74 -29.48
CA ASN A 9 44.24 40.29 -29.61
C ASN A 9 44.27 41.61 -30.40
N SER A 10 43.34 41.83 -31.32
CA SER A 10 43.22 43.09 -32.08
C SER A 10 42.56 44.24 -31.30
N LEU A 11 42.06 44.00 -30.08
CA LEU A 11 41.41 45.04 -29.26
C LEU A 11 42.43 45.91 -28.49
N PRO A 12 42.23 47.25 -28.42
CA PRO A 12 42.99 48.12 -27.54
C PRO A 12 42.71 47.85 -26.06
N GLN A 13 43.65 48.20 -25.18
CA GLN A 13 43.66 47.79 -23.76
C GLN A 13 42.36 48.13 -23.00
N LYS A 14 41.78 49.33 -23.24
CA LYS A 14 40.49 49.74 -22.64
C LYS A 14 39.32 48.82 -23.06
N LYS A 15 39.30 48.34 -24.31
CA LYS A 15 38.24 47.45 -24.81
C LYS A 15 38.41 46.00 -24.34
N LYS A 16 39.64 45.56 -24.05
CA LYS A 16 39.90 44.25 -23.42
C LYS A 16 39.33 44.17 -22.01
N ILE A 17 39.37 45.28 -21.24
CA ILE A 17 38.74 45.36 -19.92
C ILE A 17 37.22 45.22 -20.05
N ILE A 18 36.60 45.99 -20.95
CA ILE A 18 35.15 45.93 -21.21
C ILE A 18 34.73 44.51 -21.62
N PHE A 19 35.51 43.84 -22.49
CA PHE A 19 35.25 42.47 -22.91
C PHE A 19 35.20 41.48 -21.72
N TRP A 20 36.17 41.57 -20.79
CA TRP A 20 36.18 40.73 -19.60
C TRP A 20 35.06 41.06 -18.61
N VAL A 21 34.71 42.34 -18.47
CA VAL A 21 33.56 42.76 -17.65
C VAL A 21 32.26 42.19 -18.23
N SER A 22 32.06 42.27 -19.54
CA SER A 22 30.88 41.69 -20.20
C SER A 22 30.81 40.16 -20.04
N ILE A 23 31.94 39.46 -20.20
CA ILE A 23 32.01 38.00 -19.96
C ILE A 23 31.67 37.67 -18.50
N PHE A 24 32.19 38.45 -17.54
CA PHE A 24 31.89 38.26 -16.13
C PHE A 24 30.40 38.42 -15.85
N PHE A 25 29.73 39.46 -16.37
CA PHE A 25 28.28 39.63 -16.21
C PHE A 25 27.47 38.50 -16.84
N ILE A 26 27.89 37.99 -18.00
CA ILE A 26 27.24 36.84 -18.65
C ILE A 26 27.39 35.58 -17.79
N ILE A 27 28.60 35.28 -17.32
CA ILE A 27 28.89 34.13 -16.45
C ILE A 27 28.14 34.25 -15.11
N PHE A 28 28.14 35.44 -14.51
CA PHE A 28 27.44 35.73 -13.26
C PHE A 28 25.92 35.58 -13.44
N SER A 29 25.36 36.04 -14.57
CA SER A 29 23.94 35.84 -14.90
C SER A 29 23.61 34.35 -15.04
N PHE A 30 24.46 33.54 -15.69
CA PHE A 30 24.26 32.08 -15.75
C PHE A 30 24.42 31.40 -14.38
N LEU A 31 25.34 31.86 -13.53
CA LEU A 31 25.50 31.40 -12.15
C LEU A 31 24.27 31.75 -11.31
N GLU A 32 23.76 32.98 -11.39
CA GLU A 32 22.53 33.41 -10.72
C GLU A 32 21.33 32.62 -11.24
N ILE A 33 21.18 32.42 -12.54
CA ILE A 33 20.11 31.60 -13.12
C ILE A 33 20.24 30.13 -12.69
N GLY A 34 21.47 29.62 -12.55
CA GLY A 34 21.74 28.27 -12.05
C GLY A 34 21.40 28.12 -10.56
N ILE A 35 21.84 29.06 -9.73
CA ILE A 35 21.51 29.14 -8.30
C ILE A 35 20.00 29.34 -8.13
N TRP A 36 19.37 30.19 -8.94
CA TRP A 36 17.94 30.48 -8.92
C TRP A 36 17.09 29.36 -9.51
N LYS A 37 17.54 28.60 -10.52
CA LYS A 37 16.91 27.34 -10.93
C LYS A 37 17.07 26.25 -9.88
N LYS A 38 18.22 26.17 -9.21
CA LYS A 38 18.47 25.24 -8.08
C LYS A 38 17.63 25.61 -6.84
N THR A 39 17.33 26.89 -6.65
CA THR A 39 16.52 27.44 -5.54
C THR A 39 15.02 27.50 -5.86
N ARG A 40 14.62 27.72 -7.13
CA ARG A 40 13.22 27.71 -7.63
C ARG A 40 12.71 26.35 -8.03
N ARG A 41 13.58 25.36 -8.23
CA ARG A 41 13.26 23.98 -7.84
C ARG A 41 13.12 23.97 -6.32
N LYS A 42 12.08 24.62 -5.83
CA LYS A 42 11.49 24.46 -4.51
C LYS A 42 10.87 23.06 -4.51
N ILE A 43 11.73 22.06 -4.63
CA ILE A 43 11.45 20.66 -4.40
C ILE A 43 10.74 20.66 -3.05
N LEU A 44 9.60 19.98 -2.98
CA LEU A 44 8.99 19.62 -1.70
C LEU A 44 10.05 18.81 -0.94
N THR A 45 10.90 19.52 -0.19
CA THR A 45 12.05 18.94 0.51
C THR A 45 11.54 18.17 1.71
N GLU A 46 12.31 17.20 2.18
CA GLU A 46 11.97 16.42 3.37
C GLU A 46 11.62 17.34 4.55
N LYS A 47 12.41 18.41 4.72
CA LYS A 47 12.17 19.48 5.69
C LYS A 47 10.83 20.19 5.50
N PHE A 48 10.38 20.42 4.27
CA PHE A 48 9.07 21.02 4.01
C PHE A 48 7.94 20.10 4.50
N PHE A 49 8.00 18.82 4.13
CA PHE A 49 6.97 17.87 4.53
C PHE A 49 6.95 17.67 6.04
N LEU A 50 8.10 17.45 6.67
CA LEU A 50 8.22 17.30 8.13
C LEU A 50 7.65 18.53 8.86
N LYS A 51 7.94 19.75 8.39
CA LYS A 51 7.38 20.99 8.96
C LYS A 51 5.85 21.05 8.84
N LYS A 52 5.28 20.52 7.75
CA LYS A 52 3.84 20.63 7.44
C LYS A 52 3.00 19.49 8.00
N LEU A 53 3.59 18.42 8.56
CA LEU A 53 2.86 17.33 9.23
C LEU A 53 1.96 17.81 10.38
N LYS A 54 2.32 18.92 11.03
CA LYS A 54 1.54 19.53 12.14
C LYS A 54 0.84 20.83 11.74
N SER A 55 0.65 21.08 10.44
CA SER A 55 -0.03 22.30 9.97
C SER A 55 -1.48 22.34 10.48
N PRO A 56 -1.99 23.51 10.95
CA PRO A 56 -3.40 23.66 11.27
C PRO A 56 -4.30 23.62 10.03
N ASN A 57 -3.73 23.84 8.83
CA ASN A 57 -4.46 23.70 7.57
C ASN A 57 -4.58 22.19 7.21
N PRO A 58 -5.80 21.63 7.18
CA PRO A 58 -5.99 20.19 6.92
C PRO A 58 -5.46 19.73 5.56
N GLN A 59 -5.53 20.58 4.54
CA GLN A 59 -5.04 20.25 3.20
C GLN A 59 -3.52 20.19 3.16
N GLU A 60 -2.85 21.16 3.78
CA GLU A 60 -1.39 21.13 3.90
C GLU A 60 -0.91 19.94 4.72
N ARG A 61 -1.62 19.61 5.80
CA ARG A 61 -1.33 18.46 6.66
C ARG A 61 -1.48 17.16 5.88
N LYS A 62 -2.60 16.96 5.17
CA LYS A 62 -2.84 15.77 4.33
C LYS A 62 -1.79 15.64 3.22
N LEU A 63 -1.45 16.74 2.55
CA LEU A 63 -0.38 16.78 1.55
C LEU A 63 0.97 16.37 2.15
N ALA A 64 1.27 16.85 3.37
CA ALA A 64 2.50 16.50 4.05
C ALA A 64 2.56 15.02 4.42
N ILE A 65 1.50 14.47 5.00
CA ILE A 65 1.37 13.05 5.34
C ILE A 65 1.55 12.20 4.08
N TYR A 66 0.87 12.53 2.98
CA TYR A 66 1.05 11.81 1.73
C TYR A 66 2.48 11.94 1.17
N GLY A 67 3.03 13.16 1.22
CA GLY A 67 4.35 13.48 0.73
C GLY A 67 5.47 12.70 1.42
N VAL A 68 5.42 12.54 2.75
CA VAL A 68 6.41 11.75 3.48
C VAL A 68 6.39 10.28 3.06
N GLY A 69 5.21 9.72 2.76
CA GLY A 69 5.06 8.36 2.25
C GLY A 69 5.65 8.19 0.85
N VAL A 70 5.32 9.09 -0.06
CA VAL A 70 5.85 9.07 -1.44
C VAL A 70 7.37 9.22 -1.47
N LYS A 71 7.91 10.07 -0.59
CA LYS A 71 9.36 10.31 -0.48
C LYS A 71 10.09 9.32 0.42
N LYS A 72 9.38 8.38 1.04
CA LYS A 72 9.93 7.38 1.97
C LYS A 72 10.72 8.00 3.13
N ILE A 73 10.25 9.11 3.68
CA ILE A 73 10.90 9.85 4.77
C ILE A 73 10.69 9.10 6.08
N LYS A 74 11.70 8.37 6.53
CA LYS A 74 11.62 7.48 7.70
C LYS A 74 11.42 8.26 9.01
N GLU A 75 11.91 9.49 9.08
CA GLU A 75 11.78 10.39 10.21
C GLU A 75 10.32 10.73 10.52
N ALA A 76 9.42 10.58 9.54
CA ALA A 76 8.00 10.82 9.72
C ALA A 76 7.26 9.66 10.40
N VAL A 77 7.86 8.47 10.49
CA VAL A 77 7.19 7.25 10.98
C VAL A 77 6.53 7.45 12.36
N PRO A 78 7.19 8.01 13.39
CA PRO A 78 6.54 8.21 14.69
C PRO A 78 5.30 9.11 14.62
N VAL A 79 5.34 10.13 13.76
CA VAL A 79 4.19 11.04 13.55
C VAL A 79 3.06 10.33 12.80
N LEU A 80 3.37 9.46 11.85
CA LEU A 80 2.37 8.67 11.14
C LEU A 80 1.68 7.67 12.07
N GLU A 81 2.45 6.98 12.90
CA GLU A 81 1.93 6.06 13.94
C GLU A 81 0.98 6.80 14.89
N GLU A 82 1.38 7.99 15.37
CA GLU A 82 0.53 8.83 16.21
C GLU A 82 -0.80 9.20 15.52
N ILE A 83 -0.76 9.57 14.23
CA ILE A 83 -1.96 9.92 13.47
C ILE A 83 -2.87 8.70 13.30
N ILE A 84 -2.33 7.52 12.99
CA ILE A 84 -3.11 6.30 12.81
C ILE A 84 -3.88 5.97 14.10
N GLU A 85 -3.25 6.13 15.26
CA GLU A 85 -3.83 5.73 16.54
C GLU A 85 -4.77 6.78 17.13
N LYS A 86 -4.40 8.07 17.06
CA LYS A 86 -5.03 9.12 17.87
C LYS A 86 -5.89 10.11 17.08
N GLU A 87 -5.70 10.23 15.78
CA GLU A 87 -6.45 11.21 14.98
C GLU A 87 -7.94 10.84 14.95
N LYS A 88 -8.83 11.84 14.93
CA LYS A 88 -10.28 11.56 14.89
C LYS A 88 -10.79 11.38 13.47
N ASP A 89 -10.17 12.07 12.51
CA ASP A 89 -10.55 12.00 11.10
C ASP A 89 -10.10 10.65 10.47
N PRO A 90 -11.05 9.77 10.10
CA PRO A 90 -10.72 8.48 9.50
C PRO A 90 -10.01 8.62 8.15
N GLN A 91 -10.20 9.74 7.44
CA GLN A 91 -9.50 9.98 6.18
C GLN A 91 -8.01 10.24 6.43
N LEU A 92 -7.66 10.95 7.49
CA LEU A 92 -6.26 11.19 7.84
C LEU A 92 -5.56 9.95 8.36
N LYS A 93 -6.25 9.11 9.15
CA LYS A 93 -5.75 7.78 9.51
C LYS A 93 -5.38 6.96 8.27
N ARG A 94 -6.28 6.91 7.28
CA ARG A 94 -6.04 6.18 6.02
C ARG A 94 -4.86 6.73 5.23
N VAL A 95 -4.72 8.06 5.12
CA VAL A 95 -3.56 8.66 4.43
C VAL A 95 -2.26 8.35 5.19
N ALA A 96 -2.29 8.41 6.52
CA ALA A 96 -1.13 8.10 7.35
C ALA A 96 -0.74 6.62 7.24
N ALA A 97 -1.70 5.70 7.31
CA ALA A 97 -1.48 4.27 7.10
C ALA A 97 -0.90 3.98 5.71
N TYR A 98 -1.46 4.60 4.66
CA TYR A 98 -0.94 4.47 3.30
C TYR A 98 0.52 4.94 3.20
N SER A 99 0.81 6.10 3.76
CA SER A 99 2.18 6.63 3.80
C SER A 99 3.12 5.77 4.62
N LEU A 100 2.65 5.23 5.74
CA LEU A 100 3.41 4.32 6.59
C LEU A 100 3.77 3.07 5.80
N GLY A 101 2.81 2.38 5.18
CA GLY A 101 3.10 1.17 4.40
C GLY A 101 4.00 1.40 3.19
N ARG A 102 4.02 2.61 2.63
CA ARG A 102 4.99 3.02 1.59
C ARG A 102 6.42 3.16 2.13
N ILE A 103 6.58 3.55 3.39
CA ILE A 103 7.87 3.73 4.07
C ILE A 103 8.35 2.39 4.64
N ASP A 104 7.47 1.68 5.34
CA ASP A 104 7.71 0.49 6.14
C ASP A 104 6.42 -0.37 6.18
N ASN A 105 6.36 -1.33 5.25
CA ASN A 105 5.20 -2.23 5.12
C ASN A 105 5.07 -3.19 6.30
N ASP A 106 6.19 -3.63 6.88
CA ASP A 106 6.20 -4.56 8.01
C ASP A 106 5.60 -3.91 9.26
N LYS A 107 5.87 -2.61 9.44
CA LYS A 107 5.23 -1.83 10.49
C LYS A 107 3.72 -1.67 10.27
N LEU A 108 3.26 -1.52 9.03
CA LEU A 108 1.83 -1.52 8.73
C LEU A 108 1.18 -2.89 9.01
N ILE A 109 1.88 -4.00 8.75
CA ILE A 109 1.41 -5.37 9.08
C ILE A 109 1.15 -5.51 10.60
N LYS A 110 2.01 -4.95 11.45
CA LYS A 110 1.81 -5.00 12.92
C LYS A 110 0.49 -4.36 13.37
N TYR A 111 -0.03 -3.38 12.62
CA TYR A 111 -1.31 -2.75 12.93
C TYR A 111 -2.52 -3.67 12.72
N LEU A 112 -2.37 -4.81 12.05
CA LEU A 112 -3.41 -5.86 11.98
C LEU A 112 -3.72 -6.47 13.36
N SER A 113 -2.80 -6.35 14.32
CA SER A 113 -2.99 -6.82 15.70
C SER A 113 -3.30 -5.68 16.68
N SER A 114 -3.63 -4.48 16.18
CA SER A 114 -4.03 -3.35 17.01
C SER A 114 -5.25 -3.68 17.87
N GLN A 115 -5.34 -3.15 19.09
CA GLN A 115 -6.53 -3.29 19.92
C GLN A 115 -7.74 -2.53 19.34
N ASN A 116 -7.48 -1.48 18.55
CA ASN A 116 -8.52 -0.70 17.92
C ASN A 116 -8.96 -1.35 16.58
N LYS A 117 -10.23 -1.78 16.51
CA LYS A 117 -10.81 -2.38 15.31
C LYS A 117 -10.72 -1.48 14.08
N GLU A 118 -10.96 -0.17 14.22
CA GLU A 118 -10.86 0.77 13.10
C GLU A 118 -9.43 0.79 12.53
N VAL A 119 -8.42 0.74 13.39
CA VAL A 119 -7.01 0.72 12.98
C VAL A 119 -6.68 -0.58 12.26
N ARG A 120 -7.17 -1.72 12.77
CA ARG A 120 -7.05 -3.04 12.11
C ARG A 120 -7.67 -3.02 10.70
N ASP A 121 -8.89 -2.52 10.57
CA ASP A 121 -9.61 -2.42 9.30
C ASP A 121 -8.86 -1.53 8.31
N ILE A 122 -8.36 -0.37 8.76
CA ILE A 122 -7.57 0.56 7.94
C ILE A 122 -6.25 -0.08 7.50
N ALA A 123 -5.56 -0.79 8.40
CA ALA A 123 -4.30 -1.45 8.07
C ALA A 123 -4.50 -2.52 6.99
N LEU A 124 -5.49 -3.39 7.16
CA LEU A 124 -5.84 -4.42 6.19
C LEU A 124 -6.23 -3.82 4.83
N GLU A 125 -7.14 -2.83 4.83
CA GLU A 125 -7.54 -2.11 3.62
C GLU A 125 -6.33 -1.51 2.91
N THR A 126 -5.43 -0.89 3.68
CA THR A 126 -4.26 -0.20 3.15
C THR A 126 -3.25 -1.17 2.56
N LEU A 127 -2.95 -2.29 3.23
CA LEU A 127 -2.03 -3.32 2.73
C LEU A 127 -2.48 -3.82 1.36
N VAL A 128 -3.76 -4.19 1.23
CA VAL A 128 -4.31 -4.70 -0.04
C VAL A 128 -4.34 -3.61 -1.13
N LYS A 129 -4.57 -2.34 -0.77
CA LYS A 129 -4.51 -1.21 -1.71
C LYS A 129 -3.10 -0.89 -2.18
N LEU A 130 -2.09 -1.06 -1.32
CA LEU A 130 -0.69 -0.82 -1.68
C LEU A 130 -0.19 -1.85 -2.69
N ASP A 131 -0.45 -3.12 -2.42
CA ASP A 131 -0.21 -4.21 -3.35
C ASP A 131 -1.21 -5.35 -3.08
N LYS A 132 -1.92 -5.77 -4.13
CA LYS A 132 -2.85 -6.91 -4.05
C LYS A 132 -2.14 -8.22 -3.72
N LYS A 133 -0.84 -8.34 -4.00
CA LYS A 133 -0.01 -9.50 -3.60
C LYS A 133 0.12 -9.65 -2.10
N ASN A 134 -0.17 -8.61 -1.31
CA ASN A 134 -0.24 -8.74 0.15
C ASN A 134 -1.30 -9.75 0.59
N ILE A 135 -2.32 -10.05 -0.23
CA ILE A 135 -3.29 -11.11 0.06
C ILE A 135 -2.60 -12.48 0.18
N ASP A 136 -1.57 -12.73 -0.63
CA ASP A 136 -0.83 -14.01 -0.61
C ASP A 136 -0.15 -14.16 0.76
N TYR A 137 0.57 -13.13 1.22
CA TYR A 137 1.17 -13.10 2.56
C TYR A 137 0.13 -13.25 3.68
N LEU A 138 -1.00 -12.57 3.58
CA LEU A 138 -2.07 -12.63 4.59
C LEU A 138 -2.74 -14.01 4.66
N LEU A 139 -2.80 -14.74 3.55
CA LEU A 139 -3.30 -16.12 3.53
C LEU A 139 -2.26 -17.11 4.07
N GLU A 140 -0.98 -16.93 3.76
CA GLU A 140 0.08 -17.80 4.30
C GLU A 140 0.19 -17.69 5.83
N ASN A 141 -0.08 -16.52 6.40
CA ASN A 141 -0.04 -16.28 7.84
C ASN A 141 -1.45 -16.20 8.46
N PHE A 142 -2.45 -16.80 7.81
CA PHE A 142 -3.86 -16.64 8.18
C PHE A 142 -4.13 -16.96 9.65
N GLY A 143 -3.49 -18.01 10.17
CA GLY A 143 -3.63 -18.49 11.55
C GLY A 143 -3.28 -17.45 12.62
N ASP A 144 -2.36 -16.53 12.33
CA ASP A 144 -1.85 -15.55 13.29
C ASP A 144 -2.84 -14.39 13.55
N PHE A 145 -3.87 -14.27 12.73
CA PHE A 145 -4.77 -13.12 12.78
C PHE A 145 -6.03 -13.36 13.62
N GLY A 146 -6.52 -12.30 14.24
CA GLY A 146 -7.82 -12.29 14.91
C GLY A 146 -8.98 -12.54 13.93
N LYS A 147 -10.10 -13.04 14.47
CA LYS A 147 -11.30 -13.41 13.71
C LYS A 147 -11.79 -12.32 12.74
N ASP A 148 -11.77 -11.06 13.16
CA ASP A 148 -12.22 -9.94 12.33
C ASP A 148 -11.30 -9.68 11.13
N ILE A 149 -9.98 -9.74 11.32
CA ILE A 149 -9.00 -9.66 10.23
C ILE A 149 -9.14 -10.85 9.29
N LYS A 150 -9.30 -12.08 9.81
CA LYS A 150 -9.55 -13.28 9.01
C LYS A 150 -10.77 -13.11 8.08
N PHE A 151 -11.88 -12.60 8.58
CA PHE A 151 -13.05 -12.27 7.75
C PHE A 151 -12.73 -11.22 6.68
N GLY A 152 -11.96 -10.19 7.04
CA GLY A 152 -11.52 -9.17 6.10
C GLY A 152 -10.66 -9.75 4.98
N ILE A 153 -9.68 -10.60 5.31
CA ILE A 153 -8.82 -11.31 4.35
C ILE A 153 -9.68 -12.11 3.38
N LEU A 154 -10.59 -12.95 3.89
CA LEU A 154 -11.49 -13.74 3.05
C LEU A 154 -12.40 -12.87 2.18
N SER A 155 -12.82 -11.70 2.66
CA SER A 155 -13.61 -10.75 1.86
C SER A 155 -12.80 -10.17 0.69
N TYR A 156 -11.50 -9.93 0.88
CA TYR A 156 -10.62 -9.52 -0.22
C TYR A 156 -10.31 -10.67 -1.18
N VAL A 157 -10.10 -11.89 -0.66
CA VAL A 157 -9.94 -13.10 -1.48
C VAL A 157 -11.15 -13.32 -2.37
N GLU A 158 -12.36 -13.23 -1.81
CA GLU A 158 -13.61 -13.30 -2.56
C GLU A 158 -13.71 -12.20 -3.61
N LYS A 159 -13.42 -10.94 -3.25
CA LYS A 159 -13.51 -9.81 -4.18
C LYS A 159 -12.61 -9.96 -5.41
N TYR A 160 -11.43 -10.55 -5.24
CA TYR A 160 -10.49 -10.73 -6.35
C TYR A 160 -10.55 -12.13 -6.99
N SER A 161 -11.22 -13.10 -6.36
CA SER A 161 -11.62 -14.40 -6.91
C SER A 161 -10.55 -15.10 -7.75
N LYS A 162 -9.28 -15.10 -7.30
CA LYS A 162 -8.23 -15.85 -8.01
C LYS A 162 -8.40 -17.34 -7.70
N SER A 163 -8.43 -18.17 -8.74
CA SER A 163 -8.47 -19.62 -8.61
C SER A 163 -7.27 -20.18 -7.83
N SER A 164 -6.13 -19.48 -7.83
CA SER A 164 -4.91 -19.87 -7.13
C SER A 164 -5.04 -19.97 -5.61
N TYR A 165 -6.09 -19.41 -5.00
CA TYR A 165 -6.28 -19.43 -3.54
C TYR A 165 -7.02 -20.68 -3.03
N GLN A 166 -7.46 -21.55 -3.92
CA GLN A 166 -8.35 -22.64 -3.59
C GLN A 166 -7.77 -23.68 -2.64
N ASP A 167 -6.50 -24.03 -2.79
CA ASP A 167 -5.86 -24.99 -1.88
C ASP A 167 -5.80 -24.42 -0.46
N LYS A 168 -5.37 -23.15 -0.32
CA LYS A 168 -5.36 -22.44 0.97
C LYS A 168 -6.75 -22.27 1.56
N LEU A 169 -7.76 -21.99 0.72
CA LEU A 169 -9.15 -21.94 1.18
C LEU A 169 -9.60 -23.31 1.68
N MET A 170 -9.20 -24.40 1.02
CA MET A 170 -9.55 -25.75 1.45
C MET A 170 -8.87 -26.09 2.78
N ASP A 171 -7.61 -25.72 2.96
CA ASP A 171 -6.90 -25.88 4.24
C ASP A 171 -7.64 -25.15 5.39
N ILE A 172 -8.13 -23.93 5.15
CA ILE A 172 -8.95 -23.18 6.13
C ILE A 172 -10.28 -23.89 6.43
N VAL A 173 -10.91 -24.50 5.43
CA VAL A 173 -12.19 -25.20 5.59
C VAL A 173 -12.00 -26.50 6.39
N GLU A 174 -10.88 -27.19 6.20
CA GLU A 174 -10.55 -28.46 6.86
C GLU A 174 -10.04 -28.30 8.30
N ASP A 175 -9.53 -27.12 8.66
CA ASP A 175 -9.07 -26.82 10.02
C ASP A 175 -10.24 -26.86 11.02
N ARG A 176 -10.28 -27.91 11.85
CA ARG A 176 -11.34 -28.12 12.87
C ARG A 176 -11.23 -27.16 14.05
N GLU A 177 -10.03 -26.63 14.32
CA GLU A 177 -9.80 -25.68 15.41
C GLU A 177 -10.15 -24.24 15.00
N GLU A 178 -10.31 -23.99 13.70
CA GLU A 178 -10.73 -22.70 13.19
C GLU A 178 -12.20 -22.39 13.51
N ASN A 179 -12.51 -21.10 13.69
CA ASN A 179 -13.85 -20.63 13.92
C ASN A 179 -14.80 -21.07 12.80
N ILE A 180 -15.92 -21.71 13.16
CA ILE A 180 -16.91 -22.22 12.21
C ILE A 180 -17.41 -21.17 11.19
N GLY A 181 -17.51 -19.90 11.58
CA GLY A 181 -17.90 -18.82 10.68
C GLY A 181 -16.84 -18.50 9.62
N ILE A 182 -15.56 -18.64 9.97
CA ILE A 182 -14.42 -18.49 9.06
C ILE A 182 -14.39 -19.66 8.07
N ARG A 183 -14.52 -20.90 8.56
CA ARG A 183 -14.62 -22.11 7.73
C ARG A 183 -15.76 -21.99 6.73
N LYS A 184 -16.97 -21.62 7.18
CA LYS A 184 -18.13 -21.39 6.32
C LYS A 184 -17.91 -20.29 5.27
N LYS A 185 -17.23 -19.19 5.64
CA LYS A 185 -16.90 -18.12 4.69
C LYS A 185 -15.93 -18.62 3.61
N ALA A 186 -14.89 -19.35 3.98
CA ALA A 186 -13.94 -19.93 3.03
C ALA A 186 -14.63 -20.95 2.10
N LEU A 187 -15.47 -21.83 2.65
CA LEU A 187 -16.27 -22.80 1.88
C LEU A 187 -17.21 -22.12 0.88
N SER A 188 -17.86 -21.03 1.29
CA SER A 188 -18.70 -20.22 0.40
C SER A 188 -17.91 -19.66 -0.79
N ILE A 189 -16.67 -19.22 -0.56
CA ILE A 189 -15.78 -18.73 -1.62
C ILE A 189 -15.41 -19.87 -2.58
N ILE A 190 -15.05 -21.06 -2.07
CA ILE A 190 -14.80 -22.25 -2.90
C ILE A 190 -16.01 -22.54 -3.81
N GLY A 191 -17.22 -22.54 -3.25
CA GLY A 191 -18.45 -22.75 -4.01
C GLY A 191 -18.79 -21.64 -5.00
N LYS A 192 -18.23 -20.43 -4.85
CA LYS A 192 -18.33 -19.36 -5.85
C LYS A 192 -17.31 -19.51 -6.97
N ILE A 193 -16.09 -19.94 -6.65
CA ILE A 193 -15.05 -20.15 -7.66
C ILE A 193 -15.39 -21.36 -8.55
N GLY A 194 -16.01 -22.40 -7.99
CA GLY A 194 -16.60 -23.45 -8.80
C GLY A 194 -15.60 -24.49 -9.33
N ASN A 195 -14.44 -24.68 -8.70
CA ASN A 195 -13.48 -25.67 -9.20
C ASN A 195 -13.93 -27.10 -8.93
N LYS A 196 -14.26 -27.80 -10.01
CA LYS A 196 -14.69 -29.20 -9.98
C LYS A 196 -13.63 -30.14 -9.40
N ASN A 197 -12.34 -29.79 -9.46
CA ASN A 197 -11.26 -30.64 -8.93
C ASN A 197 -11.29 -30.78 -7.39
N LEU A 198 -11.99 -29.89 -6.68
CA LEU A 198 -12.12 -29.97 -5.22
C LEU A 198 -13.29 -30.85 -4.76
N VAL A 199 -14.12 -31.35 -5.68
CA VAL A 199 -15.35 -32.07 -5.34
C VAL A 199 -15.09 -33.33 -4.52
N GLU A 200 -14.03 -34.08 -4.82
CA GLU A 200 -13.67 -35.28 -4.05
C GLU A 200 -13.26 -34.93 -2.62
N ARG A 201 -12.35 -33.96 -2.47
CA ARG A 201 -11.88 -33.47 -1.16
C ARG A 201 -13.04 -32.89 -0.32
N LEU A 202 -14.02 -32.26 -0.95
CA LEU A 202 -15.24 -31.78 -0.27
C LEU A 202 -16.15 -32.95 0.18
N TRP A 203 -16.22 -34.05 -0.55
CA TRP A 203 -16.94 -35.25 -0.08
C TRP A 203 -16.23 -35.90 1.11
N ASP A 204 -14.90 -36.00 1.07
CA ASP A 204 -14.12 -36.52 2.20
C ASP A 204 -14.33 -35.67 3.46
N LEU A 205 -14.36 -34.34 3.29
CA LEU A 205 -14.71 -33.43 4.37
C LEU A 205 -16.16 -33.64 4.84
N TYR A 206 -17.14 -33.80 3.95
CA TYR A 206 -18.54 -34.05 4.34
C TYR A 206 -18.70 -35.29 5.21
N TYR A 207 -18.03 -36.39 4.87
CA TYR A 207 -18.13 -37.64 5.62
C TYR A 207 -17.39 -37.61 6.95
N SER A 208 -16.34 -36.79 7.06
CA SER A 208 -15.56 -36.65 8.29
C SER A 208 -16.05 -35.54 9.21
N GLU A 209 -16.80 -34.56 8.71
CA GLU A 209 -17.36 -33.45 9.49
C GLU A 209 -18.31 -33.96 10.58
N GLU A 210 -18.34 -33.29 11.73
CA GLU A 210 -19.21 -33.64 12.86
C GLU A 210 -20.33 -32.62 13.02
N ASP A 211 -20.07 -31.35 12.68
CA ASP A 211 -21.07 -30.28 12.73
C ASP A 211 -22.09 -30.45 11.59
N GLU A 212 -23.31 -30.83 11.94
CA GLU A 212 -24.41 -31.05 10.97
C GLU A 212 -24.71 -29.81 10.12
N ASN A 213 -24.53 -28.62 10.68
CA ASN A 213 -24.77 -27.37 9.99
C ASN A 213 -23.65 -27.08 8.96
N MET A 214 -22.42 -27.53 9.20
CA MET A 214 -21.31 -27.49 8.26
C MET A 214 -21.46 -28.56 7.18
N LYS A 215 -21.87 -29.79 7.56
CA LYS A 215 -22.18 -30.86 6.60
C LYS A 215 -23.16 -30.42 5.53
N GLU A 216 -24.26 -29.80 5.93
CA GLU A 216 -25.27 -29.35 4.96
C GLU A 216 -24.70 -28.27 4.03
N GLU A 217 -23.85 -27.36 4.53
CA GLU A 217 -23.21 -26.36 3.67
C GLU A 217 -22.17 -26.94 2.72
N ILE A 218 -21.41 -27.95 3.15
CA ILE A 218 -20.49 -28.67 2.27
C ILE A 218 -21.29 -29.33 1.15
N LYS A 219 -22.38 -30.02 1.49
CA LYS A 219 -23.26 -30.66 0.51
C LYS A 219 -23.87 -29.65 -0.47
N ASN A 220 -24.30 -28.49 0.01
CA ASN A 220 -24.83 -27.41 -0.83
C ASN A 220 -23.78 -26.86 -1.78
N VAL A 221 -22.55 -26.64 -1.31
CA VAL A 221 -21.43 -26.21 -2.15
C VAL A 221 -21.09 -27.26 -3.21
N ILE A 222 -21.03 -28.54 -2.85
CA ILE A 222 -20.80 -29.62 -3.83
C ILE A 222 -21.88 -29.63 -4.92
N LYS A 223 -23.17 -29.56 -4.53
CA LYS A 223 -24.28 -29.48 -5.49
C LYS A 223 -24.14 -28.27 -6.40
N LYS A 224 -23.76 -27.11 -5.88
CA LYS A 224 -23.56 -25.89 -6.67
C LYS A 224 -22.41 -26.04 -7.68
N ILE A 225 -21.28 -26.59 -7.27
CA ILE A 225 -20.11 -26.81 -8.15
C ILE A 225 -20.46 -27.81 -9.26
N LYS A 226 -21.20 -28.88 -8.94
CA LYS A 226 -21.64 -29.89 -9.92
C LYS A 226 -22.76 -29.38 -10.83
N GLY A 227 -23.73 -28.65 -10.27
CA GLY A 227 -24.96 -28.22 -10.94
C GLY A 227 -24.86 -26.93 -11.77
N GLY A 228 -23.70 -26.28 -11.81
CA GLY A 228 -23.43 -25.12 -12.68
C GLY A 228 -23.42 -25.41 -14.19
N GLU A 229 -23.99 -26.54 -14.64
CA GLU A 229 -24.13 -26.91 -16.06
C GLU A 229 -25.37 -26.31 -16.74
N ASN A 230 -26.19 -25.51 -16.06
CA ASN A 230 -27.38 -24.89 -16.66
C ASN A 230 -27.52 -23.39 -16.32
N VAL A 231 -26.71 -22.52 -16.94
CA VAL A 231 -27.07 -21.13 -17.34
C VAL A 231 -26.24 -20.76 -18.56
#